data_AF-A0A3A6REW3-F1
#
_entry.id   AF-A0A3A6REW3-F1
#
_cell.length_a   1.000
_cell.length_b   1.000
_cell.length_c   1.000
_cell.angle_alpha   90.00
_cell.angle_beta   90.00
_cell.angle_gamma   90.00
#
_symmetry.space_group_name_H-M   'P 1'
#
loop_
_entity.id
_entity.type
_entity.pdbx_description
1 polymer ?
#
loop_
_entity_poly.entity_id
_entity_poly.type
_entity_poly.pdbx_seq_one_letter_code
_entity_poly.pdbx_strand_id
1 'polypeptide(L)'
;MNLNSARLAWHDALYTPWDSQGAHIEQIGLLGCSVQKTEKSVNSRHAMHQSISARIQHAIATLPAHLQAFGNFMYSPIATFDDKEEADDAVFMAAYRAGPKMYAKKFEKARLVAQGVVHRYRRMHQGGQSEGVDPCPSPEAFRSWLLSVLGLELSSEQWTREWEGFILACFNACNDLDKAALVPVSLAIKEMKIAA
;
A
#
# COMPACT_ATOMS: atom_id res chain seq x y z
N MET A 1 -13.11 -1.93 -11.94
CA MET A 1 -12.33 -2.69 -10.95
C MET A 1 -11.87 -4.01 -11.53
N ASN A 2 -10.60 -4.35 -11.30
CA ASN A 2 -10.01 -5.64 -11.67
C ASN A 2 -9.80 -6.52 -10.42
N LEU A 3 -10.37 -7.73 -10.40
CA LEU A 3 -10.33 -8.66 -9.25
C LEU A 3 -9.21 -9.72 -9.38
N ASN A 4 -8.15 -9.42 -10.13
CA ASN A 4 -7.01 -10.32 -10.33
C ASN A 4 -6.09 -10.40 -9.11
N SER A 5 -6.00 -9.34 -8.31
CA SER A 5 -5.15 -9.26 -7.11
C SER A 5 -5.88 -8.53 -6.00
N ALA A 6 -5.73 -9.01 -4.76
CA ALA A 6 -6.30 -8.35 -3.58
C ALA A 6 -5.74 -6.94 -3.37
N ARG A 7 -4.47 -6.70 -3.73
CA ARG A 7 -3.85 -5.38 -3.65
C ARG A 7 -4.44 -4.38 -4.64
N LEU A 8 -4.67 -4.82 -5.89
CA LEU A 8 -5.36 -4.03 -6.90
C LEU A 8 -6.80 -3.75 -6.50
N ALA A 9 -7.49 -4.77 -5.98
CA ALA A 9 -8.87 -4.64 -5.53
C ALA A 9 -8.99 -3.65 -4.35
N TRP A 10 -8.01 -3.63 -3.43
CA TRP A 10 -7.94 -2.63 -2.36
C TRP A 10 -7.81 -1.21 -2.92
N HIS A 11 -6.86 -1.00 -3.83
CA HIS A 11 -6.66 0.30 -4.49
C HIS A 11 -7.93 0.76 -5.22
N ASP A 12 -8.48 -0.10 -6.09
CA ASP A 12 -9.65 0.21 -6.91
C ASP A 12 -10.92 0.42 -6.07
N ALA A 13 -11.04 -0.23 -4.90
CA ALA A 13 -12.17 -0.05 -4.01
C ALA A 13 -12.19 1.34 -3.36
N LEU A 14 -11.02 1.94 -3.12
CA LEU A 14 -10.88 3.28 -2.54
C LEU A 14 -10.68 4.37 -3.62
N TYR A 15 -10.41 3.96 -4.86
CA TYR A 15 -10.36 4.86 -6.00
C TYR A 15 -11.78 5.17 -6.50
N THR A 16 -12.14 6.45 -6.56
CA THR A 16 -13.39 6.87 -7.20
C THR A 16 -13.11 7.25 -8.65
N PRO A 17 -13.51 6.43 -9.65
CA PRO A 17 -13.35 6.81 -11.04
C PRO A 17 -14.26 8.00 -11.33
N TRP A 18 -13.66 9.14 -11.68
CA TRP A 18 -14.40 10.25 -12.28
C TRP A 18 -14.49 9.99 -13.78
N ASP A 19 -15.63 10.29 -14.39
CA ASP A 19 -15.76 10.22 -15.85
C ASP A 19 -14.68 11.12 -16.45
N SER A 20 -13.86 10.55 -17.33
CA SER A 20 -12.75 11.30 -17.93
C SER A 20 -13.32 12.41 -18.81
N GLN A 21 -12.67 13.57 -18.81
CA GLN A 21 -13.03 14.67 -19.72
C GLN A 21 -13.04 14.22 -21.20
N GLY A 22 -12.22 13.22 -21.54
CA GLY A 22 -12.19 12.59 -22.86
C GLY A 22 -13.48 11.86 -23.23
N ALA A 23 -14.13 11.16 -22.29
CA ALA A 23 -15.41 10.50 -22.53
C ALA A 23 -16.53 11.52 -22.80
N HIS A 24 -16.48 12.68 -22.13
CA HIS A 24 -17.40 13.78 -22.40
C HIS A 24 -17.17 14.40 -23.80
N ILE A 25 -15.91 14.59 -24.20
CA ILE A 25 -15.55 15.09 -25.53
C ILE A 25 -15.93 14.10 -26.64
N GLU A 26 -15.69 12.80 -26.43
CA GLU A 26 -16.12 11.74 -27.35
C GLU A 26 -17.64 11.76 -27.53
N GLN A 27 -18.39 11.87 -26.43
CA GLN A 27 -19.85 11.95 -26.49
C GLN A 27 -20.32 13.18 -27.28
N ILE A 28 -19.68 14.35 -27.10
CA ILE A 28 -19.97 15.56 -27.89
C ILE A 28 -19.64 15.33 -29.37
N GLY A 29 -18.49 14.73 -29.68
CA GLY A 29 -18.07 14.43 -31.04
C GLY A 29 -19.03 13.47 -31.77
N LEU A 30 -19.56 12.49 -31.05
CA LEU A 30 -20.46 11.47 -31.60
C LEU A 30 -21.90 11.97 -31.77
N LEU A 31 -22.37 12.83 -30.85
CA LEU A 31 -23.74 13.36 -30.87
C LEU A 31 -23.87 14.73 -31.54
N GLY A 32 -22.75 15.41 -31.83
CA GLY A 32 -22.71 16.78 -32.37
C GLY A 32 -23.28 17.85 -31.42
N CYS A 33 -23.59 17.48 -30.18
CA CYS A 33 -24.21 18.36 -29.20
C CYS A 33 -23.86 17.91 -27.77
N SER A 34 -23.90 18.86 -26.82
CA SER A 34 -23.79 18.54 -25.40
C SER A 34 -25.16 18.11 -24.86
N VAL A 35 -25.26 16.86 -24.40
CA VAL A 35 -26.46 16.38 -23.71
C VAL A 35 -26.32 16.67 -22.22
N GLN A 36 -27.12 17.59 -21.69
CA GLN A 36 -27.24 17.79 -20.25
C GLN A 36 -28.03 16.62 -19.65
N LYS A 37 -27.33 15.62 -19.14
CA LYS A 37 -27.95 14.50 -18.41
C LYS A 37 -28.32 14.99 -17.01
N THR A 38 -29.62 15.14 -16.72
CA THR A 38 -30.14 15.47 -15.38
C THR A 38 -30.02 14.31 -14.39
N GLU A 39 -29.87 13.09 -14.89
CA GLU A 39 -29.47 11.93 -14.10
C GLU A 39 -27.94 11.91 -14.01
N LYS A 40 -27.39 11.95 -12.79
CA LYS A 40 -26.04 11.41 -12.55
C LYS A 40 -26.01 10.09 -13.32
N SER A 41 -25.07 9.92 -14.24
CA SER A 41 -24.94 8.71 -15.06
C SER A 41 -24.60 7.51 -14.18
N VAL A 42 -25.59 7.01 -13.44
CA VAL A 42 -25.58 5.72 -12.73
C VAL A 42 -25.82 4.67 -13.80
N ASN A 43 -24.84 4.50 -14.70
CA ASN A 43 -24.88 3.37 -15.62
C ASN A 43 -24.71 2.07 -14.80
N SER A 44 -25.24 0.96 -15.31
CA SER A 44 -25.17 -0.35 -14.63
C SER A 44 -23.74 -0.72 -14.23
N ARG A 45 -22.75 -0.33 -15.03
CA ARG A 45 -21.32 -0.51 -14.74
C ARG A 45 -20.86 0.25 -13.51
N HIS A 46 -21.32 1.47 -13.29
CA HIS A 46 -21.01 2.29 -12.12
C HIS A 46 -21.68 1.72 -10.87
N ALA A 47 -22.94 1.29 -10.97
CA ALA A 47 -23.63 0.62 -9.87
C ALA A 47 -22.95 -0.71 -9.48
N MET A 48 -22.51 -1.49 -10.47
CA MET A 48 -21.69 -2.69 -10.24
C MET A 48 -20.34 -2.37 -9.62
N HIS A 49 -19.66 -1.32 -10.08
CA HIS A 49 -18.40 -0.91 -9.47
C HIS A 49 -18.60 -0.55 -8.00
N GLN A 50 -19.59 0.27 -7.68
CA GLN A 50 -19.88 0.67 -6.30
C GLN A 50 -20.25 -0.52 -5.42
N SER A 51 -21.04 -1.48 -5.92
CA SER A 51 -21.43 -2.65 -5.13
C SER A 51 -20.23 -3.54 -4.79
N ILE A 52 -19.33 -3.77 -5.75
CA ILE A 52 -18.11 -4.56 -5.53
C ILE A 52 -17.13 -3.77 -4.63
N SER A 53 -16.96 -2.46 -4.84
CA SER A 53 -16.14 -1.60 -3.99
C SER A 53 -16.64 -1.61 -2.54
N ALA A 54 -17.96 -1.53 -2.32
CA ALA A 54 -18.56 -1.55 -0.99
C ALA A 54 -18.27 -2.86 -0.23
N ARG A 55 -18.31 -4.01 -0.93
CA ARG A 55 -17.94 -5.30 -0.32
C ARG A 55 -16.47 -5.36 0.10
N ILE A 56 -15.57 -4.84 -0.74
CA ILE A 56 -14.14 -4.80 -0.41
C ILE A 56 -13.88 -3.81 0.74
N GLN A 57 -14.49 -2.63 0.70
CA GLN A 57 -14.40 -1.64 1.79
C GLN A 57 -14.91 -2.21 3.11
N HIS A 58 -15.99 -2.99 3.08
CA HIS A 58 -16.48 -3.71 4.25
C HIS A 58 -15.45 -4.74 4.75
N ALA A 59 -14.85 -5.52 3.86
CA ALA A 59 -13.79 -6.47 4.23
C ALA A 59 -12.58 -5.76 4.86
N ILE A 60 -12.17 -4.61 4.31
CA ILE A 60 -11.10 -3.77 4.88
C ILE A 60 -11.48 -3.27 6.27
N ALA A 61 -12.73 -2.85 6.48
CA ALA A 61 -13.21 -2.35 7.76
C ALA A 61 -13.30 -3.42 8.87
N THR A 62 -13.21 -4.71 8.54
CA THR A 62 -13.12 -5.79 9.54
C THR A 62 -11.71 -6.00 10.08
N LEU A 63 -10.69 -5.39 9.47
CA LEU A 63 -9.31 -5.51 9.92
C LEU A 63 -9.07 -4.74 11.23
N PRO A 64 -8.16 -5.25 12.10
CA PRO A 64 -7.58 -4.45 13.16
C PRO A 64 -6.96 -3.15 12.63
N ALA A 65 -7.03 -2.07 13.42
CA ALA A 65 -6.62 -0.72 13.02
C ALA A 65 -5.20 -0.67 12.41
N HIS A 66 -4.21 -1.33 13.02
CA HIS A 66 -2.83 -1.35 12.52
C HIS A 66 -2.69 -2.04 11.14
N LEU A 67 -3.47 -3.11 10.87
CA LEU A 67 -3.49 -3.78 9.57
C LEU A 67 -4.22 -2.95 8.52
N GLN A 68 -5.28 -2.26 8.92
CA GLN A 68 -6.01 -1.34 8.07
C GLN A 68 -5.11 -0.17 7.65
N ALA A 69 -4.43 0.46 8.60
CA ALA A 69 -3.48 1.54 8.36
C ALA A 69 -2.32 1.10 7.46
N PHE A 70 -1.74 -0.08 7.73
CA PHE A 70 -0.71 -0.66 6.87
C PHE A 70 -1.22 -0.87 5.43
N GLY A 71 -2.36 -1.54 5.25
CA GLY A 71 -2.95 -1.78 3.94
C GLY A 71 -3.31 -0.48 3.20
N ASN A 72 -3.85 0.51 3.92
CA ASN A 72 -4.15 1.83 3.38
C ASN A 72 -2.88 2.54 2.93
N PHE A 73 -1.86 2.61 3.78
CA PHE A 73 -0.59 3.21 3.42
C PHE A 73 0.02 2.55 2.18
N MET A 74 -0.10 1.24 2.06
CA MET A 74 0.44 0.48 0.93
C MET A 74 -0.33 0.68 -0.37
N TYR A 75 -1.67 0.60 -0.33
CA TYR A 75 -2.51 0.42 -1.52
C TYR A 75 -3.58 1.48 -1.72
N SER A 76 -3.92 2.28 -0.72
CA SER A 76 -4.93 3.33 -0.87
C SER A 76 -4.39 4.52 -1.66
N PRO A 77 -5.13 5.03 -2.67
CA PRO A 77 -4.79 6.28 -3.35
C PRO A 77 -4.99 7.51 -2.44
N ILE A 78 -5.71 7.35 -1.34
CA ILE A 78 -6.04 8.41 -0.36
C ILE A 78 -5.35 8.16 1.00
N ALA A 79 -4.22 7.45 1.00
CA ALA A 79 -3.45 7.19 2.21
C ALA A 79 -3.07 8.49 2.94
N THR A 80 -3.31 8.52 4.24
CA THR A 80 -3.05 9.67 5.11
C THR A 80 -1.66 9.61 5.75
N PHE A 81 -1.27 10.68 6.44
CA PHE A 81 -0.06 10.69 7.25
C PHE A 81 -0.17 9.72 8.44
N ASP A 82 -1.35 9.63 9.05
CA ASP A 82 -1.61 8.73 10.18
C ASP A 82 -1.49 7.25 9.76
N ASP A 83 -1.99 6.91 8.56
CA ASP A 83 -1.81 5.55 7.99
C ASP A 83 -0.32 5.21 7.85
N LYS A 84 0.49 6.19 7.44
CA LYS A 84 1.94 6.03 7.31
C LYS A 84 2.61 5.79 8.66
N GLU A 85 2.33 6.65 9.64
CA GLU A 85 2.96 6.57 10.96
C GLU A 85 2.66 5.25 11.64
N GLU A 86 1.40 4.81 11.61
CA GLU A 86 0.98 3.53 12.18
C GLU A 86 1.60 2.34 11.42
N ALA A 87 1.72 2.42 10.09
CA ALA A 87 2.37 1.37 9.29
C ALA A 87 3.88 1.26 9.60
N ASP A 88 4.57 2.40 9.69
CA ASP A 88 5.98 2.47 10.04
C ASP A 88 6.22 1.88 11.45
N ASP A 89 5.36 2.22 12.41
CA ASP A 89 5.44 1.72 13.78
C ASP A 89 5.09 0.23 13.90
N ALA A 90 4.09 -0.24 13.17
CA ALA A 90 3.72 -1.65 13.14
C ALA A 90 4.88 -2.52 12.62
N VAL A 91 5.53 -2.10 11.52
CA VAL A 91 6.68 -2.81 10.94
C VAL A 91 7.88 -2.77 11.89
N PHE A 92 8.19 -1.60 12.44
CA PHE A 92 9.27 -1.45 13.40
C PHE A 92 9.05 -2.35 14.63
N MET A 93 7.88 -2.32 15.24
CA MET A 93 7.56 -3.12 16.43
C MET A 93 7.59 -4.61 16.14
N ALA A 94 7.09 -5.05 14.99
CA ALA A 94 7.13 -6.46 14.59
C ALA A 94 8.58 -6.93 14.38
N ALA A 95 9.39 -6.17 13.64
CA ALA A 95 10.80 -6.49 13.41
C ALA A 95 11.62 -6.47 14.71
N TYR A 96 11.35 -5.49 15.58
CA TYR A 96 12.04 -5.34 16.86
C TYR A 96 11.74 -6.50 17.82
N ARG A 97 10.50 -6.99 17.86
CA ARG A 97 10.11 -8.16 18.66
C ARG A 97 10.73 -9.46 18.15
N ALA A 98 10.95 -9.58 16.85
CA ALA A 98 11.57 -10.73 16.23
C ALA A 98 13.11 -10.73 16.34
N GLY A 99 13.72 -9.55 16.51
CA GLY A 99 15.16 -9.35 16.53
C GLY A 99 15.82 -9.35 17.91
N PRO A 100 17.18 -9.26 17.96
CA PRO A 100 17.91 -9.09 19.22
C PRO A 100 17.63 -7.71 19.84
N LYS A 101 17.48 -7.68 21.18
CA LYS A 101 17.20 -6.44 21.92
C LYS A 101 18.34 -5.43 21.73
N MET A 102 18.01 -4.25 21.19
CA MET A 102 18.98 -3.18 20.94
C MET A 102 19.00 -2.17 22.10
N TYR A 103 20.13 -1.46 22.27
CA TYR A 103 20.24 -0.32 23.20
C TYR A 103 19.42 0.88 22.73
N ALA A 104 19.02 1.77 23.64
CA ALA A 104 18.15 2.92 23.37
C ALA A 104 18.60 3.83 22.21
N LYS A 105 19.90 4.12 22.07
CA LYS A 105 20.42 4.91 20.93
C LYS A 105 20.31 4.18 19.59
N LYS A 106 20.34 2.84 19.59
CA LYS A 106 20.11 2.04 18.39
C LYS A 106 18.61 1.93 18.06
N PHE A 107 17.75 2.11 19.05
CA PHE A 107 16.29 2.07 18.89
C PHE A 107 15.78 3.17 17.95
N GLU A 108 16.17 4.43 18.18
CA GLU A 108 15.76 5.55 17.32
C GLU A 108 16.25 5.40 15.88
N LYS A 109 17.52 5.00 15.71
CA LYS A 109 18.08 4.69 14.38
C LYS A 109 17.34 3.55 13.71
N ALA A 110 16.99 2.50 14.44
CA ALA A 110 16.25 1.36 13.92
C ALA A 110 14.83 1.74 13.47
N ARG A 111 14.16 2.69 14.14
CA ARG A 111 12.87 3.22 13.69
C ARG A 111 12.99 3.89 12.32
N LEU A 112 14.00 4.73 12.13
CA LEU A 112 14.26 5.38 10.83
C LEU A 112 14.67 4.37 9.74
N VAL A 113 15.43 3.32 10.08
CA VAL A 113 15.76 2.24 9.15
C VAL A 113 14.49 1.48 8.73
N ALA A 114 13.58 1.20 9.67
CA ALA A 114 12.31 0.54 9.36
C ALA A 114 11.47 1.38 8.38
N GLN A 115 11.37 2.69 8.59
CA GLN A 115 10.69 3.62 7.64
C GLN A 115 11.28 3.52 6.23
N GLY A 116 12.61 3.42 6.12
CA GLY A 116 13.27 3.22 4.83
C GLY A 116 12.94 1.88 4.18
N VAL A 117 12.83 0.81 4.95
CA VAL A 117 12.39 -0.50 4.43
C VAL A 117 10.93 -0.46 3.98
N VAL A 118 10.05 0.18 4.75
CA VAL A 118 8.64 0.38 4.38
C VAL A 118 8.52 1.16 3.08
N HIS A 119 9.33 2.22 2.89
CA HIS A 119 9.40 2.96 1.63
C HIS A 119 9.76 2.05 0.45
N ARG A 120 10.85 1.26 0.59
CA ARG A 120 11.28 0.31 -0.45
C ARG A 120 10.21 -0.72 -0.75
N TYR A 121 9.64 -1.32 0.29
CA TYR A 121 8.60 -2.33 0.18
C TYR A 121 7.38 -1.80 -0.58
N ARG A 122 6.91 -0.59 -0.22
CA ARG A 122 5.81 0.07 -0.92
C ARG A 122 6.11 0.29 -2.40
N ARG A 123 7.30 0.75 -2.75
CA ARG A 123 7.70 0.96 -4.15
C ARG A 123 7.73 -0.33 -4.96
N MET A 124 8.24 -1.42 -4.37
CA MET A 124 8.25 -2.73 -5.02
C MET A 124 6.84 -3.29 -5.26
N HIS A 125 5.89 -2.93 -4.40
CA HIS A 125 4.52 -3.46 -4.42
C HIS A 125 3.49 -2.49 -5.03
N GLN A 126 3.94 -1.33 -5.50
CA GLN A 126 3.09 -0.32 -6.13
C GLN A 126 2.52 -0.88 -7.44
N GLY A 127 1.20 -0.73 -7.66
CA GLY A 127 0.51 -1.34 -8.82
C GLY A 127 0.01 -2.77 -8.61
N GLY A 128 0.16 -3.32 -7.40
CA GLY A 128 -0.57 -4.53 -6.94
C GLY A 128 -0.15 -5.88 -7.55
N GLN A 129 0.86 -5.90 -8.44
CA GLN A 129 1.45 -7.12 -9.02
C GLN A 129 2.86 -7.44 -8.51
N SER A 130 3.43 -6.69 -7.55
CA SER A 130 4.80 -6.91 -7.04
C SER A 130 5.89 -6.86 -8.12
N GLU A 131 5.69 -6.12 -9.21
CA GLU A 131 6.65 -5.98 -10.31
C GLU A 131 7.50 -4.70 -10.20
N GLY A 132 7.34 -3.94 -9.11
CA GLY A 132 8.07 -2.69 -8.91
C GLY A 132 9.56 -2.93 -8.67
N VAL A 133 10.39 -2.12 -9.31
CA VAL A 133 11.84 -2.11 -9.09
C VAL A 133 12.12 -1.55 -7.69
N ASP A 134 12.97 -2.22 -6.92
CA ASP A 134 13.46 -1.71 -5.64
C ASP A 134 14.20 -0.39 -5.87
N PRO A 135 13.77 0.73 -5.25
CA PRO A 135 14.43 2.03 -5.43
C PRO A 135 15.83 2.08 -4.82
N CYS A 136 16.17 1.17 -3.88
CA CYS A 136 17.44 1.16 -3.17
C CYS A 136 17.98 -0.28 -3.01
N PRO A 137 18.37 -0.94 -4.11
CA PRO A 137 18.72 -2.37 -4.08
C PRO A 137 20.05 -2.64 -3.38
N SER A 138 20.99 -1.68 -3.37
CA SER A 138 22.29 -1.81 -2.72
C SER A 138 22.33 -1.14 -1.34
N PRO A 139 23.18 -1.62 -0.41
CA PRO A 139 23.42 -0.96 0.87
C PRO A 139 23.80 0.52 0.74
N GLU A 140 24.60 0.86 -0.27
CA GLU A 140 25.06 2.23 -0.53
C GLU A 140 23.91 3.14 -0.97
N ALA A 141 23.07 2.67 -1.89
CA ALA A 141 21.87 3.40 -2.32
C ALA A 141 20.89 3.59 -1.16
N PHE A 142 20.74 2.56 -0.31
CA PHE A 142 19.84 2.66 0.83
C PHE A 142 20.37 3.64 1.89
N ARG A 143 21.67 3.64 2.17
CA ARG A 143 22.31 4.60 3.08
C ARG A 143 22.23 6.03 2.56
N SER A 144 22.49 6.25 1.28
CA SER A 144 22.39 7.60 0.69
C SER A 144 20.94 8.11 0.75
N TRP A 145 19.95 7.24 0.55
CA TRP A 145 18.55 7.57 0.75
C TRP A 145 18.23 7.91 2.21
N LEU A 146 18.67 7.10 3.18
CA LEU A 146 18.46 7.36 4.61
C LEU A 146 19.06 8.69 5.05
N LEU A 147 20.24 9.04 4.53
CA LEU A 147 20.88 10.32 4.83
C LEU A 147 20.12 11.49 4.19
N SER A 148 19.77 11.39 2.91
CA SER A 148 19.13 12.48 2.17
C SER A 148 17.68 12.74 2.57
N VAL A 149 16.93 11.70 2.93
CA VAL A 149 15.49 11.79 3.24
C VAL A 149 15.24 11.89 4.75
N LEU A 150 15.99 11.14 5.56
CA LEU A 150 15.76 11.04 7.02
C LEU A 150 16.90 11.64 7.85
N GLY A 151 17.96 12.17 7.23
CA GLY A 151 19.12 12.71 7.96
C GLY A 151 19.91 11.65 8.73
N LEU A 152 19.70 10.36 8.45
CA LEU A 152 20.34 9.26 9.18
C LEU A 152 21.64 8.83 8.51
N GLU A 153 22.75 9.11 9.17
CA GLU A 153 24.05 8.58 8.78
C GLU A 153 24.35 7.23 9.47
N LEU A 154 24.62 6.22 8.65
CA LEU A 154 25.04 4.87 9.07
C LEU A 154 26.43 4.58 8.53
N SER A 155 27.25 3.85 9.30
CA SER A 155 28.60 3.42 8.88
C SER A 155 28.54 2.27 7.85
N SER A 156 29.43 2.31 6.86
CA SER A 156 29.61 1.23 5.87
C SER A 156 30.22 -0.02 6.50
N GLU A 157 31.21 0.18 7.37
CA GLU A 157 32.13 -0.85 7.82
C GLU A 157 31.44 -1.92 8.68
N GLN A 158 30.34 -1.55 9.34
CA GLN A 158 29.59 -2.41 10.25
C GLN A 158 28.21 -2.78 9.70
N TRP A 159 27.93 -2.51 8.42
CA TRP A 159 26.62 -2.67 7.80
C TRP A 159 26.02 -4.07 8.00
N THR A 160 26.73 -5.10 7.55
CA THR A 160 26.29 -6.50 7.62
C THR A 160 26.02 -6.94 9.06
N ARG A 161 26.90 -6.55 10.00
CA ARG A 161 26.76 -6.97 11.40
C ARG A 161 25.59 -6.29 12.10
N GLU A 162 25.34 -5.02 11.80
CA GLU A 162 24.40 -4.22 12.57
C GLU A 162 23.01 -4.10 11.94
N TRP A 163 22.93 -4.02 10.61
CA TRP A 163 21.72 -3.57 9.93
C TRP A 163 21.12 -4.63 9.01
N GLU A 164 21.92 -5.49 8.40
CA GLU A 164 21.43 -6.47 7.42
C GLU A 164 20.36 -7.41 7.99
N GLY A 165 20.62 -8.00 9.17
CA GLY A 165 19.64 -8.85 9.84
C GLY A 165 18.36 -8.11 10.25
N PHE A 166 18.47 -6.84 10.67
CA PHE A 166 17.31 -6.04 11.06
C PHE A 166 16.47 -5.59 9.84
N ILE A 167 17.13 -5.24 8.73
CA ILE A 167 16.47 -4.91 7.47
C ILE A 167 15.69 -6.11 6.95
N LEU A 168 16.29 -7.30 6.98
CA LEU A 168 15.60 -8.54 6.62
C LEU A 168 14.38 -8.79 7.53
N ALA A 169 14.52 -8.58 8.84
CA ALA A 169 13.39 -8.68 9.77
C ALA A 169 12.27 -7.69 9.46
N CYS A 170 12.60 -6.46 9.04
CA CYS A 170 11.61 -5.47 8.59
C CYS A 170 10.89 -5.93 7.31
N PHE A 171 11.60 -6.48 6.33
CA PHE A 171 10.96 -7.03 5.13
C PHE A 171 10.05 -8.21 5.45
N ASN A 172 10.45 -9.09 6.36
CA ASN A 172 9.62 -10.20 6.82
C ASN A 172 8.36 -9.68 7.54
N ALA A 173 8.51 -8.68 8.40
CA ALA A 173 7.38 -8.02 9.06
C ALA A 173 6.41 -7.40 8.03
N CYS A 174 6.92 -6.70 7.01
CA CYS A 174 6.08 -6.18 5.91
C CYS A 174 5.32 -7.32 5.21
N ASN A 175 5.98 -8.44 4.90
CA ASN A 175 5.34 -9.58 4.25
C ASN A 175 4.24 -10.22 5.11
N ASP A 176 4.45 -10.32 6.43
CA ASP A 176 3.46 -10.90 7.34
C ASP A 176 2.26 -9.98 7.54
N LEU A 177 2.51 -8.67 7.72
CA LEU A 177 1.45 -7.65 7.79
C LEU A 177 0.66 -7.58 6.49
N ASP A 178 1.33 -7.62 5.34
CA ASP A 178 0.67 -7.61 4.03
C ASP A 178 -0.23 -8.83 3.85
N LYS A 179 0.30 -10.03 4.12
CA LYS A 179 -0.52 -11.26 4.09
C LYS A 179 -1.74 -11.14 4.99
N ALA A 180 -1.56 -10.70 6.23
CA ALA A 180 -2.63 -10.56 7.20
C ALA A 180 -3.70 -9.54 6.76
N ALA A 181 -3.28 -8.38 6.23
CA ALA A 181 -4.19 -7.36 5.70
C ALA A 181 -4.97 -7.86 4.47
N LEU A 182 -4.33 -8.64 3.59
CA LEU A 182 -4.96 -9.12 2.36
C LEU A 182 -5.89 -10.33 2.54
N VAL A 183 -5.87 -11.05 3.68
CA VAL A 183 -6.75 -12.21 3.93
C VAL A 183 -8.23 -11.87 3.71
N PRO A 184 -8.85 -10.90 4.41
CA PRO A 184 -10.27 -10.63 4.28
C PRO A 184 -10.65 -10.15 2.87
N VAL A 185 -9.79 -9.36 2.22
CA VAL A 185 -10.02 -8.90 0.85
C VAL A 185 -9.97 -10.07 -0.13
N SER A 186 -9.02 -10.98 0.03
CA SER A 186 -8.91 -12.19 -0.80
C SER A 186 -10.12 -13.10 -0.65
N LEU A 187 -10.64 -13.25 0.58
CA LEU A 187 -11.87 -14.00 0.84
C LEU A 187 -13.08 -13.36 0.17
N ALA A 188 -13.26 -12.04 0.31
CA ALA A 188 -14.35 -11.31 -0.35
C ALA A 188 -14.31 -11.49 -1.88
N ILE A 189 -13.11 -11.40 -2.49
CA ILE A 189 -12.94 -11.64 -3.92
C ILE A 189 -13.32 -13.07 -4.30
N LYS A 190 -12.92 -14.06 -3.50
CA LYS A 190 -13.25 -15.47 -3.74
C LYS A 190 -14.76 -15.70 -3.70
N GLU A 191 -15.46 -15.16 -2.70
CA GLU A 191 -16.91 -15.26 -2.58
C GLU A 191 -17.63 -14.62 -3.77
N MET A 192 -17.16 -13.45 -4.21
CA MET A 192 -17.72 -12.78 -5.38
C MET A 192 -17.52 -13.59 -6.68
N LYS A 193 -16.39 -14.29 -6.82
CA LYS A 193 -16.13 -15.18 -7.97
C LYS A 193 -16.99 -16.44 -7.96
N ILE A 194 -17.38 -16.94 -6.79
CA ILE A 194 -18.26 -18.12 -6.66
C ILE A 194 -19.72 -17.74 -6.95
N ALA A 195 -20.13 -16.51 -6.62
CA ALA A 195 -21.50 -16.03 -6.79
C ALA A 195 -21.82 -15.48 -8.21
N ALA A 196 -20.82 -15.38 -9.09
CA ALA A 196 -20.94 -14.88 -10.46
C ALA A 196 -21.04 -16.03 -11.47
#